data_AF-W3WJ84-F1
#
_entry.id   AF-W3WJ84-F1
#
_cell.length_a   1.000
_cell.length_b   1.000
_cell.length_c   1.000
_cell.angle_alpha   90.00
_cell.angle_beta   90.00
_cell.angle_gamma   90.00
#
_symmetry.space_group_name_H-M   'P 1'
#
loop_
_entity.id
_entity.type
_entity.pdbx_description
1 polymer ?
#
loop_
_entity_poly.entity_id
_entity_poly.type
_entity_poly.pdbx_seq_one_letter_code
_entity_poly.pdbx_strand_id
1 'polypeptide(L)'
;MQKNNFNPSDPLYDADIKTILGYQSSGFLLRAMLAVGALEASKWDNRSSALEKHYLQDSQSGIQSYSAAIVELRNHMEFHESPSQIQVLWTTLFVGLFELMHDSTGAGWIKHMVHGTSKAVAATGPEFFQSKPGRSFFAQARVFEACRAIIFNDATFLTGPQWLDFSTQTRDESVPASVSPPDSLNDLLIIVVLCSKLSVRVGHFVREYNQLNPVDATSIAADFAIEGGRLRERLRSWREANSIVSSISLPLDTHGFHNEQISVPSGEALLANAFFSATAIYLSGIFDYNVTLWKGSMVSPPTLNEQDIQAHSCRGKIY
;
A
#
# COMPACT_ATOMS: atom_id res chain seq x y z
N MET A 1 -5.19 11.32 22.38
CA MET A 1 -4.44 10.27 21.66
C MET A 1 -4.51 8.99 22.47
N GLN A 2 -5.38 8.08 22.03
CA GLN A 2 -5.68 6.83 22.72
C GLN A 2 -4.77 5.74 22.15
N LYS A 3 -4.28 4.83 23.01
CA LYS A 3 -3.42 3.71 22.63
C LYS A 3 -4.08 2.88 21.53
N ASN A 4 -3.36 2.56 20.46
CA ASN A 4 -3.68 1.36 19.69
C ASN A 4 -3.54 0.19 20.67
N ASN A 5 -4.67 -0.39 21.07
CA ASN A 5 -4.67 -1.66 21.80
C ASN A 5 -4.30 -2.76 20.79
N PHE A 6 -3.02 -2.85 20.45
CA PHE A 6 -2.45 -4.10 19.97
C PHE A 6 -2.61 -5.09 21.12
N ASN A 7 -3.57 -6.00 21.02
CA ASN A 7 -3.71 -7.10 21.97
C ASN A 7 -2.84 -8.24 21.43
N PRO A 8 -1.66 -8.51 22.00
CA PRO A 8 -0.80 -9.63 21.58
C PRO A 8 -1.46 -11.00 21.78
N SER A 9 -2.66 -11.03 22.37
CA SER A 9 -3.48 -12.21 22.64
C SER A 9 -4.43 -12.59 21.50
N ASP A 10 -4.41 -11.88 20.37
CA ASP A 10 -5.27 -12.22 19.23
C ASP A 10 -4.71 -13.47 18.50
N PRO A 11 -5.37 -14.65 18.63
CA PRO A 11 -4.80 -15.93 18.23
C PRO A 11 -4.58 -16.05 16.71
N LEU A 12 -5.17 -15.18 15.89
CA LEU A 12 -4.95 -15.16 14.44
C LEU A 12 -3.53 -14.70 14.06
N TYR A 13 -3.00 -13.67 14.73
CA TYR A 13 -1.71 -13.07 14.39
C TYR A 13 -0.52 -13.92 14.84
N ASP A 14 -0.64 -14.54 16.02
CA ASP A 14 0.37 -15.45 16.57
C ASP A 14 0.50 -16.72 15.70
N ALA A 15 -0.61 -17.21 15.15
CA ALA A 15 -0.61 -18.34 14.23
C ALA A 15 0.08 -18.02 12.89
N ASP A 16 -0.16 -16.84 12.30
CA ASP A 16 0.44 -16.45 11.03
C ASP A 16 1.95 -16.19 11.16
N ILE A 17 2.38 -15.51 12.22
CA ILE A 17 3.82 -15.28 12.49
C ILE A 17 4.55 -16.60 12.74
N LYS A 18 3.98 -17.51 13.54
CA LYS A 18 4.55 -18.85 13.77
C LYS A 18 4.59 -19.68 12.49
N THR A 19 3.58 -19.56 11.63
CA THR A 19 3.56 -20.23 10.32
C THR A 19 4.64 -19.67 9.39
N ILE A 20 4.88 -18.35 9.41
CA ILE A 20 5.89 -17.66 8.59
C ILE A 20 7.32 -17.96 9.07
N LEU A 21 7.56 -17.97 10.39
CA LEU A 21 8.85 -18.32 10.98
C LEU A 21 9.17 -19.81 10.84
N GLY A 22 8.15 -20.67 10.72
CA GLY A 22 8.30 -22.12 10.76
C GLY A 22 8.75 -22.60 12.14
N TYR A 23 9.22 -23.84 12.23
CA TYR A 23 9.70 -24.45 13.48
C TYR A 23 11.10 -23.97 13.93
N GLN A 24 11.81 -23.20 13.11
CA GLN A 24 13.17 -22.73 13.38
C GLN A 24 13.13 -21.23 13.74
N SER A 25 13.07 -20.94 15.04
CA SER A 25 13.03 -19.58 15.61
C SER A 25 14.38 -18.86 15.58
N SER A 26 15.22 -19.06 14.55
CA SER A 26 16.51 -18.40 14.41
C SER A 26 16.89 -18.24 12.94
N GLY A 27 17.17 -17.01 12.51
CA GLY A 27 17.60 -16.70 11.15
C GLY A 27 17.33 -15.25 10.76
N PHE A 28 17.73 -14.88 9.55
CA PHE A 28 17.67 -13.52 9.01
C PHE A 28 16.26 -12.90 9.11
N LEU A 29 15.20 -13.70 8.95
CA LEU A 29 13.81 -13.23 9.07
C LEU A 29 13.45 -12.80 10.49
N LEU A 30 13.76 -13.61 11.49
CA LEU A 30 13.50 -13.25 12.89
C LEU A 30 14.24 -11.96 13.26
N ARG A 31 15.48 -11.80 12.80
CA ARG A 31 16.26 -10.59 13.06
C ARG A 31 15.65 -9.35 12.40
N ALA A 32 15.13 -9.48 11.19
CA ALA A 32 14.41 -8.39 10.53
C ALA A 32 13.13 -8.01 11.30
N MET A 33 12.38 -9.00 11.80
CA MET A 33 11.21 -8.77 12.65
C MET A 33 11.58 -8.09 13.97
N LEU A 34 12.63 -8.55 14.64
CA LEU A 34 13.15 -7.94 15.88
C LEU A 34 13.60 -6.49 15.64
N ALA A 35 14.21 -6.20 14.49
CA ALA A 35 14.62 -4.85 14.14
C ALA A 35 13.43 -3.88 14.06
N VAL A 36 12.37 -4.27 13.34
CA VAL A 36 11.14 -3.49 13.23
C VAL A 36 10.45 -3.36 14.60
N GLY A 37 10.34 -4.46 15.34
CA GLY A 37 9.72 -4.48 16.67
C GLY A 37 10.42 -3.56 17.67
N ALA A 38 11.76 -3.57 17.71
CA ALA A 38 12.54 -2.70 18.58
C ALA A 38 12.39 -1.22 18.21
N LEU A 39 12.35 -0.90 16.92
CA LEU A 39 12.14 0.46 16.44
C LEU A 39 10.72 0.96 16.76
N GLU A 40 9.71 0.11 16.61
CA GLU A 40 8.35 0.44 17.01
C GLU A 40 8.26 0.68 18.51
N ALA A 41 8.80 -0.22 19.34
CA ALA A 41 8.84 -0.08 20.80
C ALA A 41 9.46 1.26 21.25
N SER A 42 10.57 1.67 20.61
CA SER A 42 11.24 2.93 20.91
C SER A 42 10.33 4.16 20.74
N LYS A 43 9.35 4.12 19.84
CA LYS A 43 8.44 5.25 19.57
C LYS A 43 7.37 5.43 20.66
N TRP A 44 7.06 4.39 21.43
CA TRP A 44 6.02 4.41 22.44
C TRP A 44 6.52 4.91 23.81
N ASP A 45 7.84 4.87 24.03
CA ASP A 45 8.51 5.15 25.31
C ASP A 45 9.00 6.60 25.45
N ASN A 46 8.21 7.59 25.00
CA ASN A 46 8.64 9.00 24.95
C ASN A 46 8.07 9.91 26.08
N ARG A 47 7.77 9.37 27.27
CA ARG A 47 7.10 10.12 28.36
C ARG A 47 7.91 10.41 29.65
N SER A 48 9.22 10.11 29.75
CA SER A 48 10.05 10.58 30.90
C SER A 48 11.56 10.53 30.64
N SER A 49 12.38 11.20 31.47
CA SER A 49 13.86 11.24 31.34
C SER A 49 14.58 9.92 31.63
N ALA A 50 13.96 8.99 32.37
CA ALA A 50 14.46 7.61 32.51
C ALA A 50 14.23 6.78 31.23
N LEU A 51 13.25 7.19 30.41
CA LEU A 51 12.82 6.54 29.18
C LEU A 51 13.74 6.87 27.99
N GLU A 52 14.52 7.94 28.03
CA GLU A 52 15.49 8.30 26.98
C GLU A 52 16.63 7.27 26.85
N LYS A 53 17.03 6.64 27.97
CA LYS A 53 17.95 5.49 27.94
C LYS A 53 17.34 4.26 27.27
N HIS A 54 16.06 4.01 27.51
CA HIS A 54 15.34 2.89 26.90
C HIS A 54 15.17 3.11 25.39
N TYR A 55 14.81 4.33 24.97
CA TYR A 55 14.78 4.72 23.55
C TYR A 55 16.10 4.44 22.83
N LEU A 56 17.22 4.89 23.39
CA LEU A 56 18.55 4.68 22.81
C LEU A 56 18.92 3.19 22.76
N GLN A 57 18.57 2.42 23.79
CA GLN A 57 18.84 0.99 23.87
C GLN A 57 18.01 0.19 22.87
N ASP A 58 16.73 0.50 22.72
CA ASP A 58 15.83 -0.17 21.78
C ASP A 58 16.18 0.20 20.33
N SER A 59 16.48 1.47 20.07
CA SER A 59 16.98 1.92 18.77
C SER A 59 18.30 1.23 18.40
N GLN A 60 19.26 1.15 19.33
CA GLN A 60 20.52 0.43 19.12
C GLN A 60 20.31 -1.07 18.87
N SER A 61 19.41 -1.70 19.63
CA SER A 61 19.04 -3.12 19.45
C SER A 61 18.38 -3.36 18.09
N GLY A 62 17.57 -2.41 17.63
CA GLY A 62 16.97 -2.41 16.30
C GLY A 62 18.02 -2.37 15.19
N ILE A 63 18.98 -1.43 15.28
CA ILE A 63 20.09 -1.31 14.31
C ILE A 63 20.96 -2.59 14.28
N GLN A 64 21.26 -3.17 15.44
CA GLN A 64 22.03 -4.41 15.53
C GLN A 64 21.30 -5.58 14.86
N SER A 65 19.99 -5.71 15.13
CA SER A 65 19.16 -6.77 14.55
C SER A 65 19.02 -6.59 13.04
N TYR A 66 18.82 -5.36 12.56
CA TYR A 66 18.80 -4.99 11.15
C TYR A 66 20.10 -5.38 10.44
N SER A 67 21.25 -4.97 10.99
CA SER A 67 22.57 -5.27 10.42
C SER A 67 22.80 -6.78 10.33
N ALA A 68 22.48 -7.51 11.40
CA ALA A 68 22.61 -8.95 11.43
C ALA A 68 21.65 -9.65 10.43
N ALA A 69 20.43 -9.16 10.25
CA ALA A 69 19.49 -9.68 9.25
C ALA A 69 20.05 -9.59 7.83
N ILE A 70 20.65 -8.45 7.46
CA ILE A 70 21.25 -8.25 6.13
C ILE A 70 22.45 -9.16 5.92
N VAL A 71 23.35 -9.24 6.91
CA VAL A 71 24.56 -10.08 6.82
C VAL A 71 24.18 -11.55 6.66
N GLU A 72 23.24 -12.04 7.49
CA GLU A 72 22.78 -13.42 7.41
C GLU A 72 22.05 -13.70 6.09
N LEU A 73 21.17 -12.81 5.63
CA LEU A 73 20.49 -12.98 4.34
C LEU A 73 21.49 -13.04 3.19
N ARG A 74 22.49 -12.16 3.17
CA ARG A 74 23.53 -12.14 2.13
C ARG A 74 24.33 -13.44 2.12
N ASN A 75 24.82 -13.86 3.28
CA ASN A 75 25.56 -15.11 3.41
C ASN A 75 24.71 -16.29 2.91
N HIS A 76 23.44 -16.33 3.29
CA HIS A 76 22.51 -17.38 2.87
C HIS A 76 22.33 -17.44 1.35
N MET A 77 22.21 -16.27 0.71
CA MET A 77 22.09 -16.16 -0.75
C MET A 77 23.39 -16.53 -1.48
N GLU A 78 24.55 -16.21 -0.91
CA GLU A 78 25.87 -16.49 -1.51
C GLU A 78 26.28 -17.96 -1.40
N PHE A 79 25.96 -18.62 -0.28
CA PHE A 79 26.36 -20.02 -0.03
C PHE A 79 25.35 -21.06 -0.56
N HIS A 80 24.35 -20.65 -1.35
CA HIS A 80 23.36 -21.52 -2.01
C HIS A 80 22.63 -22.52 -1.08
N GLU A 81 22.53 -22.23 0.22
CA GLU A 81 21.57 -22.92 1.05
C GLU A 81 20.19 -22.50 0.56
N SER A 82 19.38 -23.38 -0.05
CA SER A 82 18.07 -23.00 -0.60
C SER A 82 17.17 -22.42 0.51
N PRO A 83 17.06 -21.09 0.67
CA PRO A 83 16.21 -20.55 1.70
C PRO A 83 14.77 -20.76 1.28
N SER A 84 13.87 -20.81 2.25
CA SER A 84 12.46 -20.66 1.95
C SER A 84 12.24 -19.31 1.26
N GLN A 85 11.84 -19.32 -0.02
CA GLN A 85 11.67 -18.10 -0.82
C GLN A 85 10.73 -17.09 -0.16
N ILE A 86 9.71 -17.58 0.56
CA ILE A 86 8.80 -16.72 1.33
C ILE A 86 9.49 -16.04 2.52
N GLN A 87 10.48 -16.69 3.16
CA GLN A 87 11.25 -16.07 4.23
C GLN A 87 12.15 -14.95 3.69
N VAL A 88 12.77 -15.15 2.52
CA VAL A 88 13.54 -14.11 1.84
C VAL A 88 12.65 -12.89 1.56
N LEU A 89 11.48 -13.13 0.96
CA LEU A 89 10.51 -12.07 0.64
C LEU A 89 10.06 -11.28 1.88
N TRP A 90 9.66 -11.96 2.96
CA TRP A 90 9.32 -11.29 4.22
C TRP A 90 10.49 -10.51 4.80
N THR A 91 11.70 -11.05 4.73
CA THR A 91 12.90 -10.39 5.25
C THR A 91 13.19 -9.11 4.48
N THR A 92 13.15 -9.15 3.14
CA THR A 92 13.35 -7.95 2.31
C THR A 92 12.29 -6.89 2.58
N LEU A 93 11.04 -7.29 2.85
CA LEU A 93 9.98 -6.37 3.23
C LEU A 93 10.23 -5.74 4.61
N PHE A 94 10.56 -6.52 5.63
CA PHE A 94 10.82 -6.01 6.98
C PHE A 94 12.06 -5.13 7.07
N VAL A 95 13.14 -5.49 6.36
CA VAL A 95 14.35 -4.67 6.25
C VAL A 95 14.01 -3.33 5.59
N GLY A 96 13.24 -3.34 4.49
CA GLY A 96 12.76 -2.11 3.86
C GLY A 96 11.86 -1.27 4.78
N LEU A 97 10.97 -1.90 5.56
CA LEU A 97 10.13 -1.22 6.54
C LEU A 97 10.95 -0.58 7.66
N PHE A 98 11.99 -1.26 8.15
CA PHE A 98 12.92 -0.71 9.13
C PHE A 98 13.59 0.56 8.57
N GLU A 99 14.11 0.52 7.35
CA GLU A 99 14.72 1.69 6.71
C GLU A 99 13.71 2.84 6.57
N LEU A 100 12.46 2.56 6.18
CA LEU A 100 11.41 3.59 6.10
C LEU A 100 11.12 4.25 7.46
N MET A 101 11.14 3.47 8.52
CA MET A 101 10.84 3.94 9.88
C MET A 101 12.01 4.67 10.55
N HIS A 102 13.24 4.37 10.12
CA HIS A 102 14.49 4.85 10.73
C HIS A 102 15.13 6.01 9.95
N ASP A 103 15.13 5.96 8.62
CA ASP A 103 15.75 6.96 7.74
C ASP A 103 14.71 7.94 7.20
N SER A 104 14.79 9.20 7.65
CA SER A 104 13.89 10.28 7.24
C SER A 104 14.05 10.70 5.77
N THR A 105 15.15 10.32 5.11
CA THR A 105 15.35 10.59 3.68
C THR A 105 14.57 9.60 2.79
N GLY A 106 14.23 8.43 3.33
CA GLY A 106 13.59 7.34 2.58
C GLY A 106 14.49 6.70 1.51
N ALA A 107 15.76 7.10 1.38
CA ALA A 107 16.63 6.64 0.30
C ALA A 107 16.94 5.14 0.40
N GLY A 108 17.08 4.61 1.63
CA GLY A 108 17.19 3.17 1.87
C GLY A 108 15.96 2.43 1.39
N TRP A 109 14.79 2.84 1.88
CA TRP A 109 13.50 2.24 1.54
C TRP A 109 13.26 2.20 0.03
N ILE A 110 13.56 3.28 -0.70
CA ILE A 110 13.43 3.31 -2.16
C ILE A 110 14.28 2.22 -2.80
N LYS A 111 15.54 2.07 -2.39
CA LYS A 111 16.43 1.04 -2.94
C LYS A 111 15.88 -0.36 -2.66
N HIS A 112 15.48 -0.65 -1.42
CA HIS A 112 14.97 -1.97 -1.03
C HIS A 112 13.62 -2.30 -1.69
N MET A 113 12.69 -1.36 -1.75
CA MET A 113 11.38 -1.60 -2.35
C MET A 113 11.42 -1.65 -3.87
N VAL A 114 12.06 -0.67 -4.53
CA VAL A 114 12.07 -0.57 -6.00
C VAL A 114 12.93 -1.68 -6.62
N HIS A 115 14.11 -1.95 -6.06
CA HIS A 115 15.09 -2.83 -6.69
C HIS A 115 15.15 -4.22 -6.04
N GLY A 116 14.72 -4.36 -4.79
CA GLY A 116 14.66 -5.63 -4.08
C GLY A 116 13.29 -6.28 -4.15
N THR A 117 12.39 -5.87 -3.25
CA THR A 117 11.09 -6.51 -3.01
C THR A 117 10.22 -6.53 -4.27
N SER A 118 10.05 -5.40 -4.97
CA SER A 118 9.22 -5.32 -6.18
C SER A 118 9.69 -6.29 -7.28
N LYS A 119 11.01 -6.33 -7.54
CA LYS A 119 11.61 -7.23 -8.53
C LYS A 119 11.51 -8.69 -8.13
N ALA A 120 11.73 -9.00 -6.84
CA ALA A 120 11.60 -10.34 -6.33
C ALA A 120 10.15 -10.86 -6.45
N VAL A 121 9.15 -10.04 -6.12
CA VAL A 121 7.74 -10.40 -6.29
C VAL A 121 7.39 -10.60 -7.76
N ALA A 122 7.79 -9.67 -8.63
CA ALA A 122 7.55 -9.77 -10.05
C ALA A 122 8.14 -11.05 -10.67
N ALA A 123 9.36 -11.42 -10.27
CA ALA A 123 10.06 -12.61 -10.75
C ALA A 123 9.47 -13.92 -10.20
N THR A 124 8.87 -13.86 -9.00
CA THR A 124 8.27 -15.02 -8.34
C THR A 124 6.94 -15.42 -9.00
N GLY A 125 6.18 -14.45 -9.51
CA GLY A 125 4.89 -14.70 -10.19
C GLY A 125 3.72 -14.94 -9.22
N PRO A 126 2.47 -14.77 -9.69
CA PRO A 126 1.28 -14.85 -8.84
C PRO A 126 1.00 -16.26 -8.30
N GLU A 127 1.38 -17.30 -9.06
CA GLU A 127 1.17 -18.72 -8.72
C GLU A 127 1.77 -19.10 -7.35
N PHE A 128 2.97 -18.58 -7.04
CA PHE A 128 3.67 -18.85 -5.78
C PHE A 128 2.88 -18.35 -4.55
N PHE A 129 2.10 -17.27 -4.72
CA PHE A 129 1.39 -16.62 -3.63
C PHE A 129 0.03 -17.25 -3.34
N GLN A 130 -0.32 -18.38 -3.96
CA GLN A 130 -1.60 -19.07 -3.71
C GLN A 130 -1.72 -19.63 -2.29
N SER A 131 -0.60 -20.01 -1.66
CA SER A 131 -0.56 -20.49 -0.27
C SER A 131 -0.95 -19.39 0.72
N LYS A 132 -1.49 -19.75 1.91
CA LYS A 132 -1.89 -18.75 2.92
C LYS A 132 -0.76 -17.78 3.32
N PRO A 133 0.48 -18.23 3.62
CA PRO A 133 1.58 -17.30 3.93
C PRO A 133 1.97 -16.43 2.74
N GLY A 134 1.86 -16.97 1.51
CA GLY A 134 2.07 -16.23 0.27
C GLY A 134 1.02 -15.14 0.04
N ARG A 135 -0.27 -15.44 0.23
CA ARG A 135 -1.36 -14.47 0.10
C ARG A 135 -1.20 -13.32 1.09
N SER A 136 -0.88 -13.63 2.35
CA SER A 136 -0.61 -12.62 3.39
C SER A 136 0.56 -11.71 3.03
N PHE A 137 1.67 -12.29 2.56
CA PHE A 137 2.80 -11.51 2.09
C PHE A 137 2.42 -10.60 0.92
N PHE A 138 1.76 -11.14 -0.10
CA PHE A 138 1.36 -10.39 -1.28
C PHE A 138 0.42 -9.24 -0.92
N ALA A 139 -0.54 -9.48 -0.01
CA ALA A 139 -1.46 -8.46 0.47
C ALA A 139 -0.74 -7.25 1.08
N GLN A 140 0.38 -7.47 1.79
CA GLN A 140 1.20 -6.39 2.34
C GLN A 140 2.12 -5.77 1.28
N ALA A 141 2.85 -6.58 0.53
CA ALA A 141 3.84 -6.10 -0.44
C ALA A 141 3.21 -5.24 -1.55
N ARG A 142 2.00 -5.58 -1.99
CA ARG A 142 1.28 -4.83 -3.04
C ARG A 142 0.90 -3.41 -2.61
N VAL A 143 0.69 -3.14 -1.32
CA VAL A 143 0.41 -1.78 -0.81
C VAL A 143 1.61 -0.88 -1.08
N PHE A 144 2.81 -1.37 -0.75
CA PHE A 144 4.04 -0.62 -0.98
C PHE A 144 4.39 -0.49 -2.46
N GLU A 145 4.15 -1.54 -3.26
CA GLU A 145 4.33 -1.47 -4.72
C GLU A 145 3.37 -0.46 -5.38
N ALA A 146 2.12 -0.39 -4.93
CA ALA A 146 1.15 0.60 -5.36
C ALA A 146 1.60 2.04 -5.01
N CYS A 147 2.07 2.25 -3.78
CA CYS A 147 2.68 3.53 -3.37
C CYS A 147 3.89 3.89 -4.24
N ARG A 148 4.80 2.95 -4.47
CA ARG A 148 5.98 3.14 -5.32
C ARG A 148 5.58 3.58 -6.74
N ALA A 149 4.61 2.89 -7.35
CA ALA A 149 4.14 3.19 -8.69
C ALA A 149 3.61 4.62 -8.81
N ILE A 150 2.79 5.07 -7.86
CA ILE A 150 2.27 6.45 -7.84
C ILE A 150 3.36 7.48 -7.56
N ILE A 151 4.17 7.28 -6.50
CA ILE A 151 5.17 8.26 -6.04
C ILE A 151 6.19 8.55 -7.13
N PHE A 152 6.65 7.51 -7.83
CA PHE A 152 7.66 7.64 -8.89
C PHE A 152 7.05 7.79 -10.29
N ASN A 153 5.72 7.79 -10.40
CA ASN A 153 5.02 7.76 -11.69
C ASN A 153 5.60 6.71 -12.64
N ASP A 154 5.67 5.48 -12.16
CA ASP A 154 6.40 4.39 -12.82
C ASP A 154 5.50 3.18 -13.09
N ALA A 155 5.92 2.38 -14.07
CA ALA A 155 5.24 1.14 -14.42
C ALA A 155 5.35 0.13 -13.28
N THR A 156 4.31 -0.70 -13.12
CA THR A 156 4.27 -1.77 -12.13
C THR A 156 3.83 -3.08 -12.76
N PHE A 157 4.44 -4.17 -12.33
CA PHE A 157 4.07 -5.52 -12.75
C PHE A 157 2.63 -5.88 -12.34
N LEU A 158 2.08 -5.21 -11.31
CA LEU A 158 0.70 -5.41 -10.83
C LEU A 158 -0.36 -5.09 -11.88
N THR A 159 0.00 -4.41 -12.97
CA THR A 159 -0.92 -4.12 -14.09
C THR A 159 -0.98 -5.23 -15.14
N GLY A 160 -0.19 -6.29 -14.98
CA GLY A 160 -0.24 -7.47 -15.82
C GLY A 160 -1.55 -8.26 -15.59
N PRO A 161 -2.14 -8.87 -16.63
CA PRO A 161 -3.42 -9.59 -16.50
C PRO A 161 -3.43 -10.62 -15.37
N GLN A 162 -2.40 -11.47 -15.29
CA GLN A 162 -2.28 -12.50 -14.26
C GLN A 162 -2.24 -11.93 -12.83
N TRP A 163 -1.63 -10.74 -12.65
CA TRP A 163 -1.56 -10.07 -11.35
C TRP A 163 -2.86 -9.36 -10.97
N LEU A 164 -3.57 -8.80 -11.95
CA LEU A 164 -4.90 -8.23 -11.75
C LEU A 164 -5.89 -9.34 -11.38
N ASP A 165 -5.88 -10.45 -12.12
CA ASP A 165 -6.72 -11.62 -11.85
C ASP A 165 -6.43 -12.16 -10.45
N PHE A 166 -5.15 -12.36 -10.11
CA PHE A 166 -4.77 -12.78 -8.76
C PHE A 166 -5.23 -11.79 -7.67
N SER A 167 -5.05 -10.48 -7.87
CA SER A 167 -5.46 -9.46 -6.90
C SER A 167 -6.97 -9.48 -6.65
N THR A 168 -7.78 -9.75 -7.67
CA THR A 168 -9.24 -9.91 -7.51
C THR A 168 -9.63 -11.20 -6.80
N GLN A 169 -8.84 -12.27 -6.95
CA GLN A 169 -9.09 -13.57 -6.32
C GLN A 169 -8.60 -13.65 -4.87
N THR A 170 -7.61 -12.85 -4.48
CA THR A 170 -7.02 -12.83 -3.13
C THR A 170 -7.93 -12.28 -2.01
N ARG A 171 -9.25 -12.22 -2.22
CA ARG A 171 -10.20 -11.87 -1.17
C ARG A 171 -10.05 -12.84 0.00
N ASP A 172 -10.11 -12.33 1.23
CA ASP A 172 -10.00 -13.19 2.42
C ASP A 172 -11.21 -14.14 2.50
N GLU A 173 -10.97 -15.43 2.26
CA GLU A 173 -11.98 -16.49 2.30
C GLU A 173 -12.48 -16.77 3.74
N SER A 174 -11.79 -16.25 4.76
CA SER A 174 -12.17 -16.45 6.17
C SER A 174 -13.29 -15.54 6.64
N VAL A 175 -13.68 -14.54 5.85
CA VAL A 175 -14.78 -13.61 6.19
C VAL A 175 -15.99 -13.89 5.29
N PRO A 176 -17.17 -14.25 5.86
CA PRO A 176 -18.38 -14.44 5.08
C PRO A 176 -18.69 -13.20 4.23
N ALA A 177 -18.98 -13.40 2.93
CA ALA A 177 -19.32 -12.32 1.99
C ALA A 177 -20.53 -11.47 2.43
N SER A 178 -21.32 -11.94 3.40
CA SER A 178 -22.46 -11.27 4.00
C SER A 178 -22.13 -10.34 5.18
N VAL A 179 -20.87 -10.34 5.66
CA VAL A 179 -20.45 -9.58 6.87
C VAL A 179 -19.26 -8.64 6.59
N SER A 180 -18.42 -8.92 5.59
CA SER A 180 -17.36 -7.99 5.21
C SER A 180 -17.88 -6.94 4.22
N PRO A 181 -17.52 -5.64 4.38
CA PRO A 181 -17.50 -4.72 3.25
C PRO A 181 -16.80 -5.38 2.04
N PRO A 182 -17.03 -4.93 0.78
CA PRO A 182 -16.08 -5.23 -0.28
C PRO A 182 -14.67 -4.92 0.26
N ASP A 183 -13.69 -5.81 0.07
CA ASP A 183 -12.31 -5.62 0.59
C ASP A 183 -11.81 -4.25 0.14
N SER A 184 -12.02 -3.24 0.97
CA SER A 184 -12.18 -1.87 0.50
C SER A 184 -10.86 -1.36 -0.05
N LEU A 185 -9.77 -1.78 0.59
CA LEU A 185 -8.44 -1.47 0.16
C LEU A 185 -8.02 -2.24 -1.11
N ASN A 186 -8.49 -3.47 -1.34
CA ASN A 186 -8.09 -4.28 -2.49
C ASN A 186 -8.49 -3.64 -3.82
N ASP A 187 -9.78 -3.33 -3.98
CA ASP A 187 -10.30 -2.70 -5.20
C ASP A 187 -9.65 -1.34 -5.44
N LEU A 188 -9.39 -0.60 -4.36
CA LEU A 188 -8.77 0.70 -4.42
C LEU A 188 -7.30 0.62 -4.87
N LEU A 189 -6.54 -0.37 -4.39
CA LEU A 189 -5.17 -0.63 -4.85
C LEU A 189 -5.15 -1.02 -6.34
N ILE A 190 -6.15 -1.74 -6.83
CA ILE A 190 -6.30 -2.01 -8.27
C ILE A 190 -6.51 -0.70 -9.04
N ILE A 191 -7.36 0.21 -8.54
CA ILE A 191 -7.56 1.52 -9.18
C ILE A 191 -6.26 2.33 -9.18
N VAL A 192 -5.53 2.35 -8.07
CA VAL A 192 -4.21 3.00 -7.93
C VAL A 192 -3.24 2.54 -9.03
N VAL A 193 -3.05 1.23 -9.19
CA VAL A 193 -2.07 0.72 -10.17
C VAL A 193 -2.49 1.01 -11.61
N LEU A 194 -3.80 1.02 -11.89
CA LEU A 194 -4.33 1.41 -13.20
C LEU A 194 -4.16 2.90 -13.47
N CYS A 195 -4.35 3.75 -12.46
CA CYS A 195 -4.02 5.19 -12.56
C CYS A 195 -2.52 5.38 -12.84
N SER A 196 -1.62 4.62 -12.20
CA SER A 196 -0.19 4.70 -12.50
C SER A 196 0.12 4.31 -13.95
N LYS A 197 -0.47 3.21 -14.45
CA LYS A 197 -0.33 2.79 -15.85
C LYS A 197 -0.79 3.86 -16.83
N LEU A 198 -1.93 4.48 -16.56
CA LEU A 198 -2.45 5.60 -17.36
C LEU A 198 -1.46 6.77 -17.34
N SER A 199 -0.99 7.16 -16.15
CA SER A 199 -0.07 8.28 -15.97
C SER A 199 1.24 8.12 -16.74
N VAL A 200 1.83 6.93 -16.72
CA VAL A 200 3.03 6.61 -17.52
C VAL A 200 2.77 6.81 -19.01
N ARG A 201 1.66 6.26 -19.53
CA ARG A 201 1.29 6.36 -20.95
C ARG A 201 0.99 7.80 -21.37
N VAL A 202 0.29 8.57 -20.54
CA VAL A 202 0.05 10.00 -20.75
C VAL A 202 1.38 10.77 -20.74
N GLY A 203 2.30 10.46 -19.82
CA GLY A 203 3.62 11.07 -19.77
C GLY A 203 4.49 10.80 -21.01
N HIS A 204 4.33 9.64 -21.66
CA HIS A 204 4.94 9.39 -22.97
C HIS A 204 4.29 10.21 -24.08
N PHE A 205 2.95 10.21 -24.14
CA PHE A 205 2.20 10.99 -25.12
C PHE A 205 2.49 12.49 -25.05
N VAL A 206 2.55 13.07 -23.85
CA VAL A 206 2.89 14.50 -23.65
C VAL A 206 4.26 14.83 -24.25
N ARG A 207 5.25 13.94 -24.12
CA ARG A 207 6.60 14.14 -24.67
C ARG A 207 6.62 14.09 -26.21
N GLU A 208 5.74 13.29 -26.80
CA GLU A 208 5.68 13.06 -28.25
C GLU A 208 4.64 13.95 -28.95
N TYR A 209 3.79 14.66 -28.21
CA TYR A 209 2.63 15.40 -28.72
C TYR A 209 2.94 16.30 -29.92
N ASN A 210 4.03 17.08 -29.85
CA ASN A 210 4.40 18.02 -30.91
C ASN A 210 4.91 17.33 -32.20
N GLN A 211 5.14 16.02 -32.17
CA GLN A 211 5.59 15.21 -33.30
C GLN A 211 4.44 14.50 -34.01
N LEU A 212 3.26 14.45 -33.37
CA LEU A 212 2.08 13.81 -33.90
C LEU A 212 1.35 14.75 -34.87
N ASN A 213 0.67 14.18 -35.86
CA ASN A 213 -0.27 14.97 -36.63
C ASN A 213 -1.50 15.31 -35.74
N PRO A 214 -2.22 16.42 -36.00
CA PRO A 214 -3.30 16.88 -35.14
C PRO A 214 -4.46 15.90 -34.98
N VAL A 215 -4.73 15.08 -36.00
CA VAL A 215 -5.84 14.11 -35.99
C VAL A 215 -5.53 12.96 -35.05
N ASP A 216 -4.33 12.38 -35.17
CA ASP A 216 -3.87 11.30 -34.29
C ASP A 216 -3.72 11.79 -32.85
N ALA A 217 -3.17 13.01 -32.66
CA ALA A 217 -3.05 13.61 -31.34
C ALA A 217 -4.41 13.78 -30.65
N THR A 218 -5.43 14.21 -31.40
CA THR A 218 -6.80 14.36 -30.90
C THR A 218 -7.41 13.00 -30.55
N SER A 219 -7.26 12.00 -31.42
CA SER A 219 -7.77 10.64 -31.17
C SER A 219 -7.15 10.03 -29.91
N ILE A 220 -5.82 10.09 -29.78
CA ILE A 220 -5.09 9.55 -28.64
C ILE A 220 -5.48 10.30 -27.35
N ALA A 221 -5.60 11.62 -27.41
CA ALA A 221 -6.04 12.43 -26.26
C ALA A 221 -7.46 12.04 -25.81
N ALA A 222 -8.37 11.78 -26.75
CA ALA A 222 -9.73 11.34 -26.45
C ALA A 222 -9.74 9.97 -25.77
N ASP A 223 -8.93 9.02 -26.24
CA ASP A 223 -8.79 7.69 -25.63
C ASP A 223 -8.31 7.79 -24.18
N PHE A 224 -7.31 8.65 -23.90
CA PHE A 224 -6.84 8.88 -22.53
C PHE A 224 -7.89 9.54 -21.64
N ALA A 225 -8.65 10.50 -22.14
CA ALA A 225 -9.73 11.12 -21.38
C ALA A 225 -10.85 10.12 -21.07
N ILE A 226 -11.21 9.25 -22.01
CA ILE A 226 -12.17 8.17 -21.81
C ILE A 226 -11.66 7.19 -20.75
N GLU A 227 -10.40 6.75 -20.85
CA GLU A 227 -9.79 5.83 -19.88
C GLU A 227 -9.73 6.46 -18.47
N GLY A 228 -9.29 7.71 -18.35
CA GLY A 228 -9.30 8.44 -17.09
C GLY A 228 -10.73 8.60 -16.54
N GLY A 229 -11.71 8.84 -17.40
CA GLY A 229 -13.11 9.00 -17.02
C GLY A 229 -13.67 7.72 -16.42
N ARG A 230 -13.34 6.57 -17.01
CA ARG A 230 -13.68 5.25 -16.47
C ARG A 230 -13.04 5.00 -15.10
N LEU A 231 -11.77 5.38 -14.91
CA LEU A 231 -11.11 5.26 -13.60
C LEU A 231 -11.73 6.18 -12.55
N ARG A 232 -12.12 7.41 -12.93
CA ARG A 232 -12.83 8.35 -12.06
C ARG A 232 -14.18 7.80 -11.63
N GLU A 233 -14.93 7.22 -12.57
CA GLU A 233 -16.21 6.57 -12.27
C GLU A 233 -16.02 5.42 -11.30
N ARG A 234 -15.06 4.53 -11.58
CA ARG A 234 -14.77 3.38 -10.70
C ARG A 234 -14.40 3.82 -9.29
N LEU A 235 -13.63 4.91 -9.14
CA LEU A 235 -13.27 5.48 -7.85
C LEU A 235 -14.50 6.07 -7.13
N ARG A 236 -15.42 6.71 -7.86
CA ARG A 236 -16.68 7.21 -7.30
C ARG A 236 -17.59 6.08 -6.84
N SER A 237 -17.82 5.07 -7.69
CA SER A 237 -18.63 3.90 -7.34
C SER A 237 -18.07 3.17 -6.12
N TRP A 238 -16.74 3.04 -6.03
CA TRP A 238 -16.09 2.51 -4.83
C TRP A 238 -16.42 3.33 -3.58
N ARG A 239 -16.36 4.68 -3.66
CA ARG A 239 -16.67 5.56 -2.54
C ARG A 239 -18.11 5.45 -2.08
N GLU A 240 -19.04 5.40 -3.02
CA GLU A 240 -20.48 5.25 -2.75
C GLU A 240 -20.75 3.93 -2.04
N ALA A 241 -20.24 2.82 -2.57
CA ALA A 241 -20.37 1.49 -1.95
C ALA A 241 -19.82 1.46 -0.52
N ASN A 242 -18.63 2.03 -0.29
CA ASN A 242 -18.01 2.04 1.03
C ASN A 242 -18.66 3.02 2.01
N SER A 243 -19.23 4.13 1.54
CA SER A 243 -19.97 5.08 2.39
C SER A 243 -21.30 4.47 2.87
N ILE A 244 -21.97 3.71 2.00
CA ILE A 244 -23.21 2.98 2.34
C ILE A 244 -22.92 1.92 3.40
N VAL A 245 -21.86 1.12 3.22
CA VAL A 245 -21.52 0.07 4.19
C VAL A 245 -21.22 0.65 5.57
N SER A 246 -20.48 1.76 5.67
CA SER A 246 -20.23 2.43 6.95
C SER A 246 -21.51 2.92 7.66
N SER A 247 -22.58 3.21 6.90
CA SER A 247 -23.87 3.65 7.47
C SER A 247 -24.78 2.50 7.92
N ILE A 248 -24.62 1.30 7.35
CA ILE A 248 -25.43 0.11 7.67
C ILE A 248 -24.86 -0.63 8.89
N SER A 249 -23.58 -0.45 9.23
CA SER A 249 -22.92 -1.12 10.37
C SER A 249 -23.38 -0.66 11.78
N LEU A 250 -24.45 0.13 11.90
CA LEU A 250 -25.09 0.40 13.19
C LEU A 250 -25.98 -0.79 13.55
N PRO A 251 -25.72 -1.52 14.65
CA PRO A 251 -26.64 -2.54 15.12
C PRO A 251 -27.97 -1.87 15.48
N LEU A 252 -29.06 -2.36 14.88
CA LEU A 252 -30.41 -2.08 15.36
C LEU A 252 -30.65 -2.86 16.66
N ASP A 253 -29.90 -2.54 17.71
CA ASP A 253 -30.18 -3.05 19.05
C ASP A 253 -31.26 -2.17 19.68
N THR A 254 -32.49 -2.59 19.42
CA THR A 254 -33.66 -2.29 20.24
C THR A 254 -33.38 -2.81 21.65
N HIS A 255 -32.88 -1.95 22.54
CA HIS A 255 -33.12 -1.87 24.00
C HIS A 255 -31.87 -1.37 24.74
N GLY A 256 -31.95 -0.14 25.27
CA GLY A 256 -31.17 0.29 26.43
C GLY A 256 -30.16 1.40 26.16
N PHE A 257 -30.43 2.57 26.71
CA PHE A 257 -29.54 3.72 26.83
C PHE A 257 -28.08 3.36 27.10
N HIS A 258 -27.17 3.58 26.15
CA HIS A 258 -25.75 3.84 26.44
C HIS A 258 -25.11 4.72 25.36
N ASN A 259 -24.48 5.81 25.83
CA ASN A 259 -23.60 6.79 25.19
C ASN A 259 -23.24 6.58 23.70
N GLU A 260 -23.42 7.64 22.91
CA GLU A 260 -22.76 7.88 21.62
C GLU A 260 -21.23 7.82 21.77
N GLN A 261 -20.66 6.61 21.81
CA GLN A 261 -19.25 6.40 21.50
C GLN A 261 -19.12 6.49 19.98
N ILE A 262 -18.65 7.65 19.52
CA ILE A 262 -18.15 7.84 18.15
C ILE A 262 -17.23 6.66 17.83
N SER A 263 -17.67 5.77 16.93
CA SER A 263 -16.87 4.63 16.51
C SER A 263 -15.63 5.15 15.78
N VAL A 264 -14.46 4.92 16.36
CA VAL A 264 -13.19 5.28 15.74
C VAL A 264 -13.03 4.41 14.49
N PRO A 265 -12.72 4.98 13.31
CA PRO A 265 -12.52 4.19 12.10
C PRO A 265 -11.37 3.20 12.31
N SER A 266 -11.52 1.96 11.83
CA SER A 266 -10.44 0.97 11.87
C SER A 266 -9.20 1.50 11.12
N GLY A 267 -8.00 1.03 11.48
CA GLY A 267 -6.75 1.41 10.79
C GLY A 267 -6.81 1.14 9.28
N GLU A 268 -7.51 0.09 8.86
CA GLU A 268 -7.76 -0.22 7.46
C GLU A 268 -8.67 0.82 6.77
N ALA A 269 -9.75 1.26 7.43
CA ALA A 269 -10.63 2.30 6.91
C ALA A 269 -9.91 3.66 6.77
N LEU A 270 -9.02 3.96 7.71
CA LEU A 270 -8.15 5.15 7.65
C LEU A 270 -7.20 5.07 6.45
N LEU A 271 -6.55 3.93 6.26
CA LEU A 271 -5.66 3.67 5.13
C LEU A 271 -6.41 3.74 3.79
N ALA A 272 -7.56 3.10 3.67
CA ALA A 272 -8.40 3.14 2.47
C ALA A 272 -8.86 4.57 2.14
N ASN A 273 -9.25 5.37 3.15
CA ASN A 273 -9.60 6.78 2.94
C ASN A 273 -8.40 7.62 2.46
N ALA A 274 -7.20 7.37 3.00
CA ALA A 274 -5.99 8.05 2.57
C ALA A 274 -5.66 7.70 1.10
N PHE A 275 -5.67 6.41 0.75
CA PHE A 275 -5.49 5.97 -0.64
C PHE A 275 -6.56 6.55 -1.57
N PHE A 276 -7.81 6.64 -1.14
CA PHE A 276 -8.89 7.18 -1.95
C PHE A 276 -8.64 8.64 -2.31
N SER A 277 -8.34 9.47 -1.30
CA SER A 277 -8.05 10.88 -1.51
C SER A 277 -6.78 11.08 -2.35
N ALA A 278 -5.72 10.33 -2.05
CA ALA A 278 -4.47 10.40 -2.81
C ALA A 278 -4.68 10.01 -4.29
N THR A 279 -5.42 8.92 -4.54
CA THR A 279 -5.72 8.45 -5.90
C THR A 279 -6.61 9.43 -6.66
N ALA A 280 -7.59 10.05 -5.99
CA ALA A 280 -8.46 11.03 -6.59
C ALA A 280 -7.70 12.26 -7.08
N ILE A 281 -6.78 12.77 -6.25
CA ILE A 281 -5.89 13.90 -6.58
C ILE A 281 -4.91 13.48 -7.67
N TYR A 282 -4.25 12.32 -7.52
CA TYR A 282 -3.27 11.82 -8.48
C TYR A 282 -3.88 11.68 -9.89
N LEU A 283 -5.06 11.05 -10.01
CA LEU A 283 -5.77 10.90 -11.28
C LEU A 283 -6.13 12.25 -11.92
N SER A 284 -6.45 13.26 -11.12
CA SER A 284 -6.66 14.62 -11.65
C SER A 284 -5.36 15.20 -12.21
N GLY A 285 -4.28 15.07 -11.42
CA GLY A 285 -2.95 15.55 -11.74
C GLY A 285 -2.40 15.00 -13.06
N ILE A 286 -2.75 13.76 -13.45
CA ILE A 286 -2.37 13.19 -14.76
C ILE A 286 -2.71 14.15 -15.92
N PHE A 287 -3.81 14.88 -15.81
CA PHE A 287 -4.30 15.78 -16.85
C PHE A 287 -4.03 17.27 -16.52
N ASP A 288 -4.13 17.68 -15.27
CA ASP A 288 -4.07 19.09 -14.85
C ASP A 288 -2.74 19.78 -15.18
N TYR A 289 -1.61 19.07 -15.22
CA TYR A 289 -0.32 19.68 -15.52
C TYR A 289 -0.14 20.11 -16.99
N ASN A 290 -0.98 19.61 -17.91
CA ASN A 290 -0.83 19.81 -19.35
C ASN A 290 -2.08 20.43 -20.00
N VAL A 291 -2.75 21.38 -19.33
CA VAL A 291 -4.03 21.99 -19.77
C VAL A 291 -4.01 22.45 -21.24
N THR A 292 -2.91 23.06 -21.70
CA THR A 292 -2.80 23.56 -23.07
C THR A 292 -2.89 22.44 -24.11
N LEU A 293 -2.30 21.27 -23.82
CA LEU A 293 -2.35 20.09 -24.69
C LEU A 293 -3.78 19.59 -24.85
N TRP A 294 -4.50 19.43 -23.73
CA TRP A 294 -5.86 18.90 -23.75
C TRP A 294 -6.83 19.85 -24.46
N LYS A 295 -6.69 21.16 -24.22
CA LYS A 295 -7.45 22.19 -24.95
C LYS A 295 -7.13 22.20 -26.44
N GLY A 296 -5.86 22.09 -26.81
CA GLY A 296 -5.42 22.02 -28.21
C GLY A 296 -5.96 20.78 -28.94
N SER A 297 -6.17 19.70 -28.19
CA SER A 297 -6.78 18.46 -28.69
C SER A 297 -8.31 18.48 -28.63
N MET A 298 -8.93 19.59 -28.22
CA MET A 298 -10.39 19.74 -28.06
C MET A 298 -11.04 18.67 -27.14
N VAL A 299 -10.32 18.20 -26.13
CA VAL A 299 -10.78 17.18 -25.18
C VAL A 299 -10.89 17.76 -23.78
N SER A 300 -11.97 17.40 -23.08
CA SER A 300 -12.18 17.73 -21.66
C SER A 300 -11.82 16.53 -20.79
N PRO A 301 -10.65 16.52 -20.13
CA PRO A 301 -10.23 15.42 -19.28
C PRO A 301 -10.98 15.38 -17.93
N PRO A 302 -11.00 14.22 -17.25
CA PRO A 302 -11.72 14.00 -15.98
C PRO A 302 -10.98 14.57 -14.76
N THR A 303 -10.87 15.90 -14.71
CA THR A 303 -10.18 16.65 -13.64
C THR A 303 -11.13 17.02 -12.50
N LEU A 304 -10.55 17.28 -11.33
CA LEU A 304 -11.25 17.79 -10.15
C LEU A 304 -11.18 19.31 -10.13
N ASN A 305 -12.20 19.95 -9.58
CA ASN A 305 -12.13 21.38 -9.28
C ASN A 305 -11.32 21.63 -8.00
N GLU A 306 -10.96 22.89 -7.76
CA GLU A 306 -10.15 23.28 -6.60
C GLU A 306 -10.84 22.94 -5.26
N GLN A 307 -12.16 23.07 -5.17
CA GLN A 307 -12.92 22.77 -3.96
C GLN A 307 -12.83 21.28 -3.60
N ASP A 308 -12.93 20.40 -4.59
CA ASP A 308 -12.80 18.96 -4.41
C ASP A 308 -11.38 18.57 -4.00
N ILE A 309 -10.35 19.18 -4.62
CA ILE A 309 -8.94 18.96 -4.23
C ILE A 309 -8.69 19.38 -2.78
N GLN A 310 -9.22 20.53 -2.36
CA GLN A 310 -9.13 21.00 -0.98
C GLN A 310 -9.87 20.08 -0.02
N ALA A 311 -11.05 19.57 -0.39
CA ALA A 311 -11.81 18.62 0.42
C ALA A 311 -11.02 17.32 0.66
N HIS A 312 -10.36 16.79 -0.37
CA HIS A 312 -9.49 15.61 -0.24
C HIS A 312 -8.26 15.89 0.63
N SER A 313 -7.64 17.06 0.47
CA SER A 313 -6.45 17.47 1.22
C SER A 313 -6.75 17.70 2.70
N CYS A 314 -7.87 18.34 3.02
CA CYS A 314 -8.31 18.57 4.40
C CYS A 314 -8.71 17.28 5.12
N ARG A 315 -9.34 16.33 4.40
CA ARG A 315 -9.66 15.00 4.95
C ARG A 315 -8.41 14.14 5.20
N GLY A 316 -7.31 14.38 4.48
CA GLY A 316 -6.01 13.77 4.73
C GLY A 316 -5.23 14.37 5.90
N LYS A 317 -5.65 15.54 6.43
CA LYS A 317 -4.99 16.27 7.53
C LYS A 317 -5.60 16.00 8.91
N ILE A 318 -6.57 15.08 9.04
CA ILE A 318 -7.18 14.70 10.34
C ILE A 318 -6.32 13.61 11.04
N TYR A 319 -5.00 13.62 10.81
CA TYR A 319 -4.02 12.74 11.46
C TYR A 319 -2.99 13.58 12.20
#